data_AF-A0A9Q0NIP7-F1
#
_entry.id   AF-A0A9Q0NIP7-F1
#
_cell.length_a   1.000
_cell.length_b   1.000
_cell.length_c   1.000
_cell.angle_alpha   90.00
_cell.angle_beta   90.00
_cell.angle_gamma   90.00
#
_symmetry.space_group_name_H-M   'P 1'
#
loop_
_entity.id
_entity.type
_entity.pdbx_description
1 polymer ?
#
loop_
_entity_poly.entity_id
_entity_poly.type
_entity_poly.pdbx_seq_one_letter_code
_entity_poly.pdbx_strand_id
1 'polypeptide(L)'
;MKKNTTDMWKIIHIPDKLPIPPNQQPTGELSKPNTHSHIITLLFQFSINIFILVYCAVNVLASVIDPKHANTLIRRLNQIAPLKNVCHVKRIRKKHLEGGKTQLSVILCLASEDNSLLNSLPQDVQELSDSYQLSPFVTKVCKYAATSKEEWAEQCKLWPTSYHPPT
;
A
#
# COMPACT_ATOMS: atom_id res chain seq x y z
N MET A 1 32.25 56.28 5.75
CA MET A 1 32.64 56.83 4.42
C MET A 1 33.46 55.76 3.72
N LYS A 2 33.24 55.33 2.47
CA LYS A 2 32.26 55.68 1.40
C LYS A 2 31.79 54.37 0.71
N LYS A 3 30.68 54.43 -0.05
CA LYS A 3 30.23 53.37 -0.98
C LYS A 3 31.11 53.33 -2.25
N ASN A 4 30.78 52.36 -3.12
CA ASN A 4 31.09 52.20 -4.56
C ASN A 4 32.15 51.10 -4.85
N THR A 5 31.98 50.19 -5.83
CA THR A 5 30.86 50.00 -6.79
C THR A 5 30.71 48.54 -7.27
N THR A 6 29.62 48.30 -8.02
CA THR A 6 29.32 47.22 -8.97
C THR A 6 30.51 46.61 -9.71
N ASP A 7 30.58 45.28 -9.78
CA ASP A 7 31.21 44.57 -10.90
C ASP A 7 30.21 43.62 -11.57
N MET A 8 30.14 43.71 -12.90
CA MET A 8 29.10 43.09 -13.72
C MET A 8 29.45 41.63 -14.07
N TRP A 9 28.58 40.69 -13.72
CA TRP A 9 28.59 39.36 -14.36
C TRP A 9 28.15 39.49 -15.83
N LYS A 10 29.12 39.57 -16.75
CA LYS A 10 28.85 39.48 -18.19
C LYS A 10 28.55 38.03 -18.55
N ILE A 11 27.34 37.77 -19.04
CA ILE A 11 27.00 36.49 -19.67
C ILE A 11 27.77 36.41 -20.99
N ILE A 12 28.71 35.47 -21.09
CA ILE A 12 29.43 35.18 -22.34
C ILE A 12 28.49 34.35 -23.21
N HIS A 13 27.98 34.93 -24.28
CA HIS A 13 27.17 34.21 -25.27
C HIS A 13 28.10 33.37 -26.15
N ILE A 14 28.17 32.06 -25.88
CA ILE A 14 28.87 31.11 -26.75
C ILE A 14 27.94 30.80 -27.94
N PRO A 15 28.31 31.12 -29.19
CA PRO A 15 27.47 30.81 -30.35
C PRO A 15 27.37 29.29 -30.57
N ASP A 16 26.30 28.89 -31.26
CA ASP A 16 25.75 27.55 -31.19
C ASP A 16 26.70 26.39 -31.51
N LYS A 17 26.49 25.31 -30.76
CA LYS A 17 27.07 23.98 -30.99
C LYS A 17 26.70 23.52 -32.40
N LEU A 18 27.71 23.30 -33.25
CA LEU A 18 27.52 22.85 -34.63
C LEU A 18 26.57 21.64 -34.71
N PRO A 19 25.64 21.59 -35.69
CA PRO A 19 24.77 20.43 -35.90
C PRO A 19 25.62 19.17 -36.14
N ILE A 20 25.44 18.17 -35.28
CA ILE A 20 26.13 16.89 -35.42
C ILE A 20 25.47 16.16 -36.60
N PRO A 21 26.23 15.72 -37.62
CA PRO A 21 25.66 14.99 -38.75
C PRO A 21 25.02 13.66 -38.26
N PRO A 22 23.96 13.16 -38.92
CA PRO A 22 23.17 12.04 -38.42
C PRO A 22 23.95 10.72 -38.27
N ASN A 23 25.13 10.57 -38.90
CA ASN A 23 26.02 9.43 -38.73
C ASN A 23 26.98 9.54 -37.52
N GLN A 24 26.95 10.65 -36.77
CA GLN A 24 27.78 10.92 -35.60
C GLN A 24 26.96 11.21 -34.33
N GLN A 25 25.64 11.03 -34.36
CA GLN A 25 24.89 10.93 -33.11
C GLN A 25 25.46 9.74 -32.32
N PRO A 26 25.84 9.91 -31.04
CA PRO A 26 26.16 8.76 -30.22
C PRO A 26 24.88 7.94 -30.10
N THR A 27 24.84 6.79 -30.79
CA THR A 27 23.87 5.74 -30.51
C THR A 27 23.92 5.52 -29.02
N GLY A 28 22.85 5.91 -28.31
CA GLY A 28 22.75 5.65 -26.89
C GLY A 28 22.75 4.15 -26.71
N GLU A 29 23.91 3.57 -26.40
CA GLU A 29 23.98 2.20 -25.94
C GLU A 29 23.04 2.12 -24.76
N LEU A 30 21.95 1.36 -24.94
CA LEU A 30 21.00 1.05 -23.90
C LEU A 30 21.78 0.23 -22.86
N SER A 31 22.40 0.92 -21.90
CA SER A 31 23.30 0.34 -20.92
C SER A 31 22.53 -0.76 -20.21
N LYS A 32 22.87 -2.02 -20.55
CA LYS A 32 22.16 -3.20 -20.05
C LYS A 32 22.14 -3.07 -18.52
N PRO A 33 20.96 -3.22 -17.87
CA PRO A 33 20.85 -2.97 -16.44
C PRO A 33 21.91 -3.78 -15.71
N ASN A 34 22.75 -3.06 -14.96
CA ASN A 34 23.90 -3.61 -14.27
C ASN A 34 23.42 -4.70 -13.32
N THR A 35 23.77 -5.96 -13.61
CA THR A 35 23.20 -7.16 -12.97
C THR A 35 23.32 -7.12 -11.46
N HIS A 36 24.40 -6.51 -10.94
CA HIS A 36 24.61 -6.28 -9.51
C HIS A 36 23.54 -5.38 -8.86
N SER A 37 23.10 -4.31 -9.53
CA SER A 37 22.01 -3.43 -9.07
C SER A 37 20.66 -4.15 -9.06
N HIS A 38 20.39 -4.95 -10.10
CA HIS A 38 19.21 -5.81 -10.14
C HIS A 38 19.20 -6.85 -9.01
N ILE A 39 20.32 -7.52 -8.73
CA ILE A 39 20.43 -8.49 -7.63
C ILE A 39 20.20 -7.81 -6.28
N ILE A 40 20.84 -6.65 -6.01
CA ILE A 40 20.61 -5.88 -4.78
C ILE A 40 19.14 -5.48 -4.62
N THR A 41 18.51 -5.00 -5.70
CA THR A 41 17.09 -4.60 -5.70
C THR A 41 16.18 -5.79 -5.39
N LEU A 42 16.43 -6.95 -5.99
CA LEU A 42 15.68 -8.18 -5.75
C LEU A 42 15.86 -8.69 -4.30
N LEU A 43 17.08 -8.65 -3.75
CA LEU A 43 17.36 -9.03 -2.37
C LEU A 43 16.65 -8.09 -1.37
N PHE A 44 16.65 -6.78 -1.63
CA PHE A 44 15.92 -5.81 -0.83
C PHE A 44 14.40 -6.06 -0.89
N GLN A 45 13.84 -6.26 -2.09
CA GLN A 45 12.42 -6.55 -2.28
C GLN A 45 11.99 -7.88 -1.64
N PHE A 46 12.85 -8.90 -1.68
CA PHE A 46 12.65 -10.20 -1.03
C PHE A 46 12.71 -10.07 0.50
N SER A 47 13.64 -9.28 1.03
CA SER A 47 13.71 -8.97 2.47
C SER A 47 12.45 -8.26 2.98
N ILE A 48 11.94 -7.25 2.25
CA ILE A 48 10.66 -6.59 2.55
C ILE A 48 9.50 -7.60 2.53
N ASN A 49 9.44 -8.49 1.52
CA ASN A 49 8.39 -9.51 1.45
C ASN A 49 8.45 -10.49 2.62
N ILE A 50 9.63 -10.98 3.01
CA ILE A 50 9.81 -11.83 4.19
C ILE A 50 9.36 -11.09 5.45
N PHE A 51 9.81 -9.84 5.65
CA PHE A 51 9.46 -9.04 6.81
C PHE A 51 7.94 -8.88 6.94
N ILE A 52 7.26 -8.49 5.85
CA ILE A 52 5.80 -8.32 5.83
C ILE A 52 5.06 -9.63 6.08
N LEU A 53 5.45 -10.72 5.41
CA LEU A 53 4.73 -12.00 5.46
C LEU A 53 4.94 -12.78 6.77
N VAL A 54 6.11 -12.62 7.41
CA VAL A 54 6.52 -13.38 8.60
C VAL A 54 6.37 -12.58 9.90
N TYR A 55 6.70 -11.29 9.91
CA TYR A 55 6.80 -10.49 11.15
C TYR A 55 5.74 -9.40 11.30
N CYS A 56 5.09 -8.98 10.21
CA CYS A 56 4.11 -7.90 10.23
C CYS A 56 2.68 -8.30 9.87
N ALA A 57 2.39 -9.57 9.59
CA ALA A 57 1.04 -10.01 9.24
C ALA A 57 0.24 -10.49 10.47
N VAL A 58 -1.00 -10.02 10.62
CA VAL A 58 -1.99 -10.53 11.59
C VAL A 58 -3.24 -11.04 10.88
N ASN A 59 -3.89 -12.03 11.49
CA ASN A 59 -5.13 -12.62 10.97
C ASN A 59 -6.33 -11.76 11.35
N VAL A 60 -7.26 -11.57 10.42
CA VAL A 60 -8.55 -10.89 10.64
C VAL A 60 -9.68 -11.69 9.99
N LEU A 61 -10.88 -11.57 10.54
CA LEU A 61 -12.09 -12.07 9.91
C LEU A 61 -12.65 -10.98 8.99
N ALA A 62 -12.82 -11.33 7.72
CA ALA A 62 -13.43 -10.47 6.71
C ALA A 62 -14.61 -11.19 6.04
N SER A 63 -15.57 -10.45 5.48
CA SER A 63 -16.63 -11.02 4.64
C SER A 63 -16.74 -10.25 3.33
N VAL A 64 -17.20 -10.93 2.27
CA VAL A 64 -17.77 -10.29 1.10
C VAL A 64 -19.11 -9.64 1.49
N ILE A 65 -19.43 -8.49 0.89
CA ILE A 65 -20.67 -7.75 1.19
C ILE A 65 -21.32 -7.16 -0.07
N ASP A 66 -22.64 -6.97 -0.03
CA ASP A 66 -23.37 -6.13 -1.01
C ASP A 66 -23.03 -4.64 -0.77
N PRO A 67 -22.64 -3.87 -1.81
CA PRO A 67 -22.46 -2.42 -1.73
C PRO A 67 -23.59 -1.64 -1.05
N LYS A 68 -24.85 -2.07 -1.17
CA LYS A 68 -26.02 -1.43 -0.53
C LYS A 68 -25.89 -1.30 0.98
N HIS A 69 -25.27 -2.29 1.63
CA HIS A 69 -25.18 -2.36 3.10
C HIS A 69 -23.83 -1.83 3.64
N ALA A 70 -22.86 -1.57 2.77
CA ALA A 70 -21.48 -1.26 3.15
C ALA A 70 -21.35 -0.09 4.14
N ASN A 71 -22.02 1.04 3.89
CA ASN A 71 -21.94 2.21 4.75
C ASN A 71 -22.53 1.97 6.15
N THR A 72 -23.60 1.17 6.24
CA THR A 72 -24.25 0.83 7.52
C THR A 72 -23.41 -0.16 8.31
N LEU A 73 -22.90 -1.21 7.64
CA LEU A 73 -21.98 -2.20 8.22
C LEU A 73 -20.70 -1.53 8.74
N ILE A 74 -20.03 -0.69 7.94
CA ILE A 74 -18.81 0.02 8.38
C ILE A 74 -19.07 0.87 9.63
N ARG A 75 -20.18 1.62 9.67
CA ARG A 75 -20.53 2.44 10.83
C ARG A 75 -20.76 1.61 12.09
N ARG A 76 -21.54 0.52 12.00
CA ARG A 76 -21.79 -0.39 13.12
C ARG A 76 -20.52 -1.08 13.59
N LEU A 77 -19.74 -1.66 12.67
CA LEU A 77 -18.47 -2.34 12.97
C LEU A 77 -17.43 -1.41 13.61
N ASN A 78 -17.42 -0.12 13.24
CA ASN A 78 -16.56 0.87 13.90
C ASN A 78 -16.98 1.19 15.35
N GLN A 79 -18.24 0.96 15.72
CA GLN A 79 -18.72 1.12 17.10
C GLN A 79 -18.41 -0.13 17.94
N ILE A 80 -18.78 -1.32 17.45
CA ILE A 80 -18.71 -2.57 18.24
C ILE A 80 -17.34 -3.27 18.21
N ALA A 81 -16.60 -3.15 17.09
CA ALA A 81 -15.36 -3.89 16.86
C ALA A 81 -14.26 -3.00 16.24
N PRO A 82 -13.87 -1.88 16.89
CA PRO A 82 -12.90 -0.93 16.34
C PRO A 82 -11.51 -1.55 16.13
N LEU A 83 -10.90 -1.30 14.98
CA LEU A 83 -9.58 -1.81 14.59
C LEU A 83 -8.41 -1.05 15.25
N LYS A 84 -8.42 -0.95 16.59
CA LYS A 84 -7.48 -0.11 17.37
C LYS A 84 -6.01 -0.35 17.00
N ASN A 85 -5.61 -1.62 16.94
CA ASN A 85 -4.21 -2.01 16.71
C ASN A 85 -3.78 -1.97 15.24
N VAL A 86 -4.72 -1.79 14.29
CA VAL A 86 -4.46 -1.78 12.84
C VAL A 86 -5.22 -0.64 12.15
N CYS A 87 -5.27 0.53 12.80
CA CYS A 87 -6.05 1.70 12.35
C CYS A 87 -5.62 2.26 10.98
N HIS A 88 -4.40 1.96 10.53
CA HIS A 88 -3.87 2.28 9.20
C HIS A 88 -4.47 1.39 8.09
N VAL A 89 -5.05 0.23 8.43
CA VAL A 89 -5.71 -0.69 7.51
C VAL A 89 -7.13 -0.18 7.21
N LYS A 90 -7.47 -0.05 5.93
CA LYS A 90 -8.82 0.37 5.52
C LYS A 90 -9.80 -0.76 5.82
N ARG A 91 -10.87 -0.50 6.59
CA ARG A 91 -11.85 -1.56 6.94
C ARG A 91 -12.47 -2.23 5.70
N ILE A 92 -12.63 -1.52 4.59
CA ILE A 92 -13.20 -2.05 3.34
C ILE A 92 -12.18 -2.05 2.21
N ARG A 93 -12.18 -3.12 1.40
CA ARG A 93 -11.50 -3.17 0.09
C ARG A 93 -12.49 -3.38 -1.04
N LYS A 94 -12.11 -2.89 -2.23
CA LYS A 94 -12.76 -3.21 -3.51
C LYS A 94 -11.80 -4.05 -4.34
N LYS A 95 -12.23 -5.23 -4.77
CA LYS A 95 -11.51 -6.10 -5.71
C LYS A 95 -12.21 -6.07 -7.06
N HIS A 96 -11.45 -5.86 -8.13
CA HIS A 96 -11.94 -6.08 -9.48
C HIS A 96 -11.85 -7.58 -9.80
N LEU A 97 -12.93 -8.14 -10.32
CA LEU A 97 -13.02 -9.52 -10.79
C LEU A 97 -13.04 -9.52 -12.33
N GLU A 98 -12.81 -10.69 -12.92
CA GLU A 98 -12.92 -10.86 -14.37
C GLU A 98 -14.36 -10.58 -14.86
N GLY A 99 -14.48 -10.13 -16.10
CA GLY A 99 -15.75 -9.65 -16.66
C GLY A 99 -16.22 -8.31 -16.08
N GLY A 100 -15.32 -7.47 -15.57
CA GLY A 100 -15.60 -6.09 -15.14
C GLY A 100 -16.38 -5.95 -13.82
N LYS A 101 -16.74 -7.07 -13.18
CA LYS A 101 -17.47 -7.09 -11.90
C LYS A 101 -16.58 -6.59 -10.76
N THR A 102 -17.18 -6.00 -9.73
CA THR A 102 -16.45 -5.53 -8.55
C THR A 102 -17.03 -6.14 -7.28
N GLN A 103 -16.15 -6.71 -6.46
CA GLN A 103 -16.49 -7.31 -5.17
C GLN A 103 -16.02 -6.38 -4.05
N LEU A 104 -16.88 -6.15 -3.05
CA LEU A 104 -16.49 -5.49 -1.81
C LEU A 104 -16.25 -6.52 -0.74
N SER A 105 -15.21 -6.31 0.07
CA SER A 105 -14.94 -7.11 1.26
C SER A 105 -14.65 -6.19 2.44
N VAL A 106 -15.21 -6.50 3.60
CA VAL A 106 -15.08 -5.71 4.83
C VAL A 106 -14.44 -6.55 5.94
N ILE A 107 -13.54 -5.95 6.71
CA ILE A 107 -13.01 -6.55 7.94
C ILE A 107 -14.08 -6.41 9.03
N LEU A 108 -14.45 -7.53 9.63
CA LEU A 108 -15.39 -7.62 10.74
C LEU A 108 -14.65 -7.30 12.05
N CYS A 109 -13.67 -8.13 12.41
CA CYS A 109 -12.86 -8.04 13.62
C CYS A 109 -11.45 -8.65 13.40
N LEU A 110 -10.55 -8.42 14.36
CA LEU A 110 -9.30 -9.19 14.46
C LEU A 110 -9.65 -10.65 14.81
N ALA A 111 -8.91 -11.61 14.24
CA ALA A 111 -9.04 -13.00 14.68
C ALA A 111 -8.29 -13.18 16.02
N SER A 112 -8.75 -14.12 16.87
CA SER A 112 -7.95 -14.50 18.06
C SER A 112 -6.63 -15.11 17.62
N GLU A 113 -5.59 -14.95 18.45
CA GLU A 113 -4.28 -15.58 18.23
C GLU A 113 -4.33 -17.10 18.52
N ASP A 114 -5.36 -17.55 19.26
CA ASP A 114 -5.65 -18.96 19.52
C ASP A 114 -6.26 -19.63 18.29
N ASN A 115 -5.77 -20.82 17.94
CA ASN A 115 -6.08 -21.54 16.68
C ASN A 115 -7.56 -21.98 16.49
N SER A 116 -8.47 -21.68 17.43
CA SER A 116 -9.92 -21.88 17.28
C SER A 116 -10.58 -20.76 16.44
N LEU A 117 -10.08 -20.55 15.22
CA LEU A 117 -10.27 -19.38 14.34
C LEU A 117 -11.72 -18.97 13.99
N LEU A 118 -12.73 -19.76 14.36
CA LEU A 118 -14.15 -19.50 14.03
C LEU A 118 -15.07 -19.37 15.26
N ASN A 119 -14.60 -19.71 16.47
CA ASN A 119 -15.48 -19.90 17.64
C ASN A 119 -15.52 -18.71 18.62
N SER A 120 -14.90 -17.58 18.27
CA SER A 120 -14.86 -16.38 19.13
C SER A 120 -15.03 -15.09 18.33
N LEU A 121 -16.01 -15.03 17.42
CA LEU A 121 -16.54 -13.72 17.04
C LEU A 121 -17.17 -13.07 18.30
N PRO A 122 -16.95 -11.77 18.56
CA PRO A 122 -17.72 -11.07 19.57
C PRO A 122 -19.21 -11.18 19.23
N GLN A 123 -20.07 -11.38 20.23
CA GLN A 123 -21.51 -11.64 20.03
C GLN A 123 -22.16 -10.61 19.08
N ASP A 124 -21.97 -9.31 19.34
CA ASP A 124 -22.46 -8.22 18.49
C ASP A 124 -22.04 -8.34 17.00
N VAL A 125 -20.86 -8.90 16.73
CA VAL A 125 -20.33 -9.09 15.37
C VAL A 125 -20.92 -10.35 14.74
N GLN A 126 -21.18 -11.39 15.53
CA GLN A 126 -21.86 -12.60 15.08
C GLN A 126 -23.33 -12.30 14.73
N GLU A 127 -24.06 -11.56 15.57
CA GLU A 127 -25.43 -11.12 15.30
C GLU A 127 -25.52 -10.27 14.00
N LEU A 128 -24.54 -9.38 13.75
CA LEU A 128 -24.44 -8.69 12.47
C LEU A 128 -24.09 -9.62 11.30
N SER A 129 -23.24 -10.62 11.52
CA SER A 129 -22.90 -11.62 10.50
C SER A 129 -24.15 -12.36 10.03
N ASP A 130 -24.95 -12.84 10.98
CA ASP A 130 -26.17 -13.60 10.70
C ASP A 130 -27.26 -12.70 10.08
N SER A 131 -27.46 -11.49 10.62
CA SER A 131 -28.45 -10.52 10.11
C SER A 131 -28.20 -10.10 8.66
N TYR A 132 -26.95 -10.09 8.19
CA TYR A 132 -26.60 -9.74 6.82
C TYR A 132 -26.21 -10.95 5.95
N GLN A 133 -26.37 -12.18 6.47
CA GLN A 133 -25.97 -13.44 5.82
C GLN A 133 -24.53 -13.39 5.29
N LEU A 134 -23.64 -12.85 6.12
CA LEU A 134 -22.22 -12.72 5.81
C LEU A 134 -21.56 -14.11 5.78
N SER A 135 -20.48 -14.20 5.01
CA SER A 135 -19.63 -15.39 4.93
C SER A 135 -18.22 -15.03 5.40
N PRO A 136 -17.96 -15.07 6.72
CA PRO A 136 -16.64 -14.77 7.26
C PRO A 136 -15.56 -15.71 6.73
N PHE A 137 -14.41 -15.15 6.37
CA PHE A 137 -13.19 -15.87 6.01
C PHE A 137 -11.99 -15.21 6.70
N VAL A 138 -10.98 -16.01 7.02
CA VAL A 138 -9.71 -15.50 7.58
C VAL A 138 -8.86 -14.92 6.45
N THR A 139 -8.31 -13.72 6.67
CA THR A 139 -7.33 -13.08 5.77
C THR A 139 -6.23 -12.42 6.58
N LYS A 140 -5.07 -12.20 5.96
CA LYS A 140 -3.96 -11.46 6.57
C LYS A 140 -4.05 -9.96 6.26
N VAL A 141 -3.70 -9.12 7.23
CA VAL A 141 -3.48 -7.67 7.09
C VAL A 141 -2.18 -7.28 7.78
N CYS A 142 -1.69 -6.07 7.50
CA CYS A 142 -0.48 -5.57 8.14
C CYS A 142 -0.78 -5.07 9.58
N LYS A 143 0.15 -5.38 10.49
CA LYS A 143 0.12 -5.03 11.91
C LYS A 143 0.64 -3.61 12.16
N TYR A 144 1.62 -3.18 11.35
CA TYR A 144 2.28 -1.89 11.47
C TYR A 144 2.09 -1.06 10.20
N ALA A 145 1.94 0.25 10.36
CA ALA A 145 1.89 1.17 9.22
C ALA A 145 3.25 1.21 8.52
N ALA A 146 3.23 1.23 7.19
CA ALA A 146 4.45 1.31 6.39
C ALA A 146 5.27 2.57 6.69
N THR A 147 6.58 2.37 6.77
CA THR A 147 7.59 3.44 6.96
C THR A 147 8.11 3.98 5.64
N SER A 148 7.99 3.21 4.54
CA SER A 148 8.36 3.62 3.19
C SER A 148 7.24 3.38 2.17
N LYS A 149 7.38 3.98 0.99
CA LYS A 149 6.44 3.82 -0.12
C LYS A 149 6.50 2.42 -0.72
N GLU A 150 7.68 1.83 -0.74
CA GLU A 150 7.98 0.48 -1.23
C GLU A 150 7.34 -0.55 -0.30
N GLU A 151 7.50 -0.36 1.01
CA GLU A 151 6.82 -1.19 2.03
C GLU A 151 5.30 -1.07 1.88
N TRP A 152 4.76 0.16 1.78
CA TRP A 152 3.33 0.39 1.59
C TRP A 152 2.74 -0.31 0.34
N ALA A 153 3.49 -0.31 -0.77
CA ALA A 153 3.08 -0.98 -1.99
C ALA A 153 2.97 -2.50 -1.81
N GLU A 154 3.90 -3.12 -1.07
CA GLU A 154 3.85 -4.54 -0.71
C GLU A 154 2.73 -4.83 0.30
N GLN A 155 2.56 -4.00 1.34
CA GLN A 155 1.48 -4.11 2.32
C GLN A 155 0.09 -4.11 1.65
N CYS A 156 -0.11 -3.24 0.65
CA CYS A 156 -1.35 -3.15 -0.11
C CYS A 156 -1.70 -4.40 -0.94
N LYS A 157 -0.74 -5.31 -1.19
CA LYS A 157 -1.02 -6.61 -1.84
C LYS A 157 -1.82 -7.54 -0.93
N LEU A 158 -1.65 -7.44 0.39
CA LEU A 158 -2.43 -8.19 1.37
C LEU A 158 -3.81 -7.54 1.56
N TRP A 159 -3.79 -6.26 1.97
CA TRP A 159 -5.00 -5.48 2.18
C TRP A 159 -4.70 -3.97 2.08
N PRO A 160 -5.59 -3.14 1.52
CA PRO A 160 -5.33 -1.70 1.39
C PRO A 160 -5.08 -0.99 2.73
N THR A 161 -3.96 -0.27 2.81
CA THR A 161 -3.60 0.60 3.93
C THR A 161 -3.58 2.08 3.50
N SER A 162 -3.67 2.99 4.46
CA SER A 162 -3.41 4.42 4.25
C SER A 162 -1.93 4.71 4.46
N TYR A 163 -1.29 5.38 3.51
CA TYR A 163 0.06 5.90 3.66
C TYR A 163 0.02 7.37 4.07
N HIS A 164 0.68 7.70 5.16
CA HIS A 164 0.95 9.07 5.58
C HIS A 164 2.47 9.19 5.72
N PRO A 165 3.17 9.90 4.81
CA PRO A 165 4.60 10.07 4.94
C PRO A 165 4.90 10.80 6.27
N PRO A 166 5.95 10.40 7.01
CA PRO A 166 6.44 11.17 8.14
C PRO A 166 6.78 12.60 7.69
N THR A 167 6.34 13.59 8.48
CA THR A 167 6.58 15.02 8.23
C THR A 167 7.84 15.51 8.93
#